data_AF-A0AAQ2VZP8-F1
#
_entry.id   AF-A0AAQ2VZP8-F1
#
_cell.length_a   1.000
_cell.length_b   1.000
_cell.length_c   1.000
_cell.angle_alpha   90.00
_cell.angle_beta   90.00
_cell.angle_gamma   90.00
#
_symmetry.space_group_name_H-M   'P 1'
#
loop_
_entity.id
_entity.type
_entity.pdbx_description
1 polymer ?
#
loop_
_entity_poly.entity_id
_entity_poly.type
_entity_poly.pdbx_seq_one_letter_code
_entity_poly.pdbx_strand_id
1 'polypeptide(L)' 'MDASPHAWFGPETTNLHLAIDDASGNILGAYFDKQETLNAYYHVLEQILANHGIPL' A
#
# COMPACT_ATOMS: atom_id res chain seq x y z
N MET A 1 6.76 -3.61 0.96
CA MET A 1 5.40 -3.30 0.46
C MET A 1 4.89 -4.57 -0.20
N ASP A 2 3.64 -4.92 0.06
CA ASP A 2 3.02 -6.13 -0.50
C ASP A 2 1.52 -5.88 -0.71
N ALA A 3 0.88 -6.74 -1.50
CA ALA A 3 -0.55 -6.70 -1.79
C ALA A 3 -1.28 -7.88 -1.14
N SER A 4 -2.29 -7.58 -0.33
CA SER A 4 -3.12 -8.60 0.33
C SER A 4 -4.50 -8.71 -0.31
N PRO A 5 -4.78 -9.76 -1.12
CA PRO A 5 -6.10 -10.01 -1.69
C PRO A 5 -7.08 -10.50 -0.60
N HIS A 6 -8.15 -9.74 -0.39
CA HIS A 6 -9.22 -10.14 0.53
C HIS A 6 -10.57 -9.48 0.16
N ALA A 7 -11.64 -10.01 0.74
CA ALA A 7 -13.02 -9.53 0.65
C ALA A 7 -13.25 -8.27 1.53
N TRP A 8 -12.38 -7.26 1.44
CA TRP A 8 -12.36 -6.09 2.33
C TRP A 8 -13.67 -5.28 2.32
N PHE A 9 -14.39 -5.28 1.20
CA PHE A 9 -15.60 -4.49 0.99
C PHE A 9 -16.81 -5.36 0.60
N GLY A 10 -16.81 -6.65 0.96
CA GLY A 10 -17.89 -7.58 0.64
C GLY A 10 -17.44 -8.69 -0.32
N PRO A 11 -18.31 -9.18 -1.22
CA PRO A 11 -18.05 -10.44 -1.95
C PRO A 11 -16.93 -10.36 -2.98
N GLU A 12 -16.54 -9.17 -3.43
CA GLU A 12 -15.46 -8.98 -4.39
C GLU A 12 -14.09 -8.90 -3.70
N THR A 13 -13.13 -9.67 -4.21
CA THR A 13 -11.73 -9.56 -3.77
C THR A 13 -11.15 -8.23 -4.21
N THR A 14 -10.57 -7.52 -3.25
CA THR A 14 -9.74 -6.33 -3.49
C THR A 14 -8.36 -6.56 -2.87
N ASN A 15 -7.35 -5.94 -3.45
CA ASN A 15 -5.97 -6.04 -3.04
C ASN A 15 -5.62 -4.79 -2.23
N LEU A 16 -5.27 -4.99 -0.96
CA LEU A 16 -4.70 -3.94 -0.13
C LEU A 16 -3.19 -3.90 -0.35
N HIS A 17 -2.71 -2.88 -1.04
CA HIS A 17 -1.29 -2.57 -1.18
C HIS A 17 -0.84 -1.79 0.04
N LEU A 18 0.04 -2.36 0.85
CA LEU A 18 0.43 -1.78 2.14
C LEU A 18 1.95 -1.69 2.27
N ALA A 19 2.42 -0.52 2.69
CA ALA A 19 3.80 -0.29 3.08
C ALA A 19 3.90 -0.07 4.58
N ILE A 20 4.74 -0.87 5.24
CA ILE A 20 5.05 -0.78 6.66
C ILE A 20 6.56 -0.57 6.79
N ASP A 21 6.97 0.35 7.66
CA ASP A 21 8.34 0.48 8.09
C ASP A 21 8.72 -0.68 9.02
N ASP A 22 9.74 -1.44 8.65
CA ASP A 22 10.13 -2.67 9.36
C ASP A 22 10.64 -2.39 10.78
N ALA A 23 11.27 -1.23 11.00
CA ALA A 23 11.86 -0.88 12.30
C ALA A 23 10.84 -0.40 13.33
N SER A 24 9.88 0.44 12.91
CA SER A 24 8.88 1.05 13.80
C SER A 24 7.51 0.37 13.75
N GLY A 25 7.24 -0.43 12.72
CA GLY A 25 5.91 -0.99 12.45
C GLY A 25 4.89 0.04 11.96
N ASN A 26 5.33 1.28 11.67
CA ASN A 26 4.43 2.33 11.19
C ASN A 26 3.96 2.04 9.76
N ILE A 27 2.67 2.27 9.50
CA ILE A 27 2.12 2.25 8.14
C ILE A 27 2.56 3.54 7.43
N LEU A 28 3.31 3.40 6.33
CA LEU A 28 3.81 4.52 5.54
C LEU A 28 2.89 4.90 4.38
N GLY A 29 2.02 3.98 3.96
CA GLY A 29 1.01 4.21 2.93
C GLY A 29 0.20 2.97 2.63
N ALA A 30 -1.03 3.18 2.15
CA ALA A 30 -1.96 2.12 1.81
C ALA A 30 -2.82 2.50 0.59
N TYR A 31 -3.13 1.52 -0.25
CA TYR A 31 -4.01 1.73 -1.40
C TYR A 31 -4.80 0.47 -1.75
N PHE A 32 -6.09 0.62 -2.04
CA PHE A 32 -6.93 -0.49 -2.49
C PHE A 32 -7.06 -0.47 -4.01
N ASP A 33 -6.88 -1.63 -4.63
CA ASP A 33 -7.14 -1.84 -6.05
C ASP A 33 -7.80 -3.21 -6.27
N LYS A 34 -8.49 -3.41 -7.40
CA LYS A 34 -9.13 -4.69 -7.71
C LYS A 34 -8.12 -5.80 -7.95
N GLN A 35 -6.90 -5.45 -8.36
CA GLN A 35 -5.82 -6.38 -8.67
C GLN A 35 -4.50 -5.89 -8.07
N GLU A 36 -3.50 -6.75 -8.10
CA GLU A 36 -2.13 -6.33 -7.84
C GLU A 36 -1.57 -5.63 -9.10
N THR A 37 -1.41 -4.31 -9.04
CA THR A 37 -0.98 -3.50 -10.19
C THR A 37 0.16 -2.56 -9.81
N LEU A 38 1.02 -2.24 -10.78
CA LEU A 38 2.07 -1.23 -10.63
C LEU A 38 1.49 0.15 -10.28
N ASN A 39 0.30 0.48 -10.80
CA ASN A 39 -0.36 1.75 -10.49
C ASN A 39 -0.68 1.87 -8.99
N ALA A 40 -1.19 0.80 -8.37
CA ALA A 40 -1.44 0.77 -6.93
C ALA A 40 -0.16 0.93 -6.12
N TYR A 41 0.92 0.24 -6.52
CA TYR A 41 2.25 0.40 -5.92
C TYR A 41 2.77 1.85 -6.03
N TYR A 42 2.53 2.53 -7.15
CA TYR A 42 2.91 3.94 -7.31
C TYR A 42 2.11 4.89 -6.43
N HIS A 43 0.81 4.65 -6.20
CA HIS A 43 0.05 5.45 -5.24
C HIS A 43 0.57 5.30 -3.82
N VAL A 44 1.00 4.11 -3.41
CA VAL A 44 1.61 3.92 -2.08
C VAL A 44 2.99 4.61 -2.04
N LEU A 45 3.81 4.50 -3.09
CA LEU A 45 5.09 5.19 -3.17
C LEU A 45 4.93 6.72 -3.10
N GLU A 46 3.95 7.28 -3.80
CA GLU A 46 3.61 8.70 -3.74
C GLU A 46 3.30 9.14 -2.30
N GLN A 47 2.49 8.39 -1.57
CA GLN A 47 2.19 8.65 -0.15
C GLN A 47 3.46 8.64 0.70
N ILE A 48 4.35 7.67 0.50
CA ILE A 48 5.62 7.58 1.23
C ILE A 48 6.46 8.82 0.97
N LEU A 49 6.65 9.19 -0.31
CA LEU A 49 7.48 10.34 -0.68
C LEU A 49 6.88 11.66 -0.18
N ALA A 50 5.56 11.83 -0.25
CA ALA A 50 4.88 13.04 0.19
C ALA A 50 4.95 13.23 1.72
N ASN A 51 4.83 12.14 2.49
CA ASN A 51 4.74 12.21 3.95
C ASN A 51 6.08 12.01 4.66
N HIS A 52 7.01 11.26 4.06
CA HIS A 52 8.27 10.84 4.69
C HIS A 52 9.52 11.22 3.88
N GLY A 53 9.38 11.61 2.62
CA GLY A 53 10.49 11.99 1.77
C GLY A 53 11.38 10.81 1.35
N ILE A 54 12.65 11.12 1.04
CA ILE A 54 13.66 10.13 0.65
C ILE A 54 14.68 10.04 1.79
N PRO A 55 14.94 8.85 2.36
CA PRO A 55 15.98 8.65 3.37
C PRO A 55 17.36 9.06 2.83
N LEU A 56 18.18 9.68 3.67
CA LEU A 56 19.59 10.02 3.37
C LEU A 56 20.54 9.05 4.07
#